data_AF-A0A8X6NSQ2-F1
#
_entry.id   AF-A0A8X6NSQ2-F1
#
_cell.length_a   1.000
_cell.length_b   1.000
_cell.length_c   1.000
_cell.angle_alpha   90.00
_cell.angle_beta   90.00
_cell.angle_gamma   90.00
#
_symmetry.space_group_name_H-M   'P 1'
#
loop_
_entity.id
_entity.type
_entity.pdbx_description
1 polymer ?
#
loop_
_entity_poly.entity_id
_entity_poly.type
_entity_poly.pdbx_seq_one_letter_code
_entity_poly.pdbx_strand_id
1 'polypeptide(L)'
;MCFSNINLVENKETIKDVTENKVLTNRSCSDEVHLQTLIVGISGKGLKGYVRALFDTGSQNTYISKYAARMLKLENLRTEKIKHGLFGGVEMSENHNRYRFNLSSLDNKFNCQIEALDQTKICSSLPMIKNEKFIKLLESRGIDISDVRQHGDHCLFEENPEEIHLLLGADTAAGDLLHKQAFQRQSASPIAGPERPSQDAASASSYVTRTGRVIKPPQ
;
A
#
# COMPACT_ATOMS: atom_id res chain seq x y z
N MET A 1 13.71 20.99 -30.35
CA MET A 1 13.48 22.17 -31.20
C MET A 1 11.98 22.35 -31.32
N CYS A 2 11.43 23.43 -30.81
CA CYS A 2 10.01 23.78 -30.93
C CYS A 2 9.92 24.97 -31.88
N PHE A 3 9.12 24.87 -32.94
CA PHE A 3 8.84 26.01 -33.80
C PHE A 3 7.66 26.80 -33.22
N SER A 4 7.94 28.05 -32.87
CA SER A 4 6.94 29.06 -32.50
C SER A 4 6.47 29.80 -33.75
N ASN A 5 5.16 29.94 -33.93
CA ASN A 5 4.57 31.00 -34.74
C ASN A 5 3.69 31.85 -33.83
N ILE A 6 4.11 33.10 -33.64
CA ILE A 6 3.40 34.17 -32.95
C ILE A 6 2.65 34.97 -34.02
N ASN A 7 1.35 35.18 -33.85
CA ASN A 7 0.66 36.32 -34.46
C ASN A 7 0.10 37.18 -33.33
N LEU A 8 0.68 38.38 -33.18
CA LEU A 8 0.14 39.47 -32.39
C LEU A 8 -1.09 40.03 -33.10
N VAL A 9 -2.20 40.12 -32.38
CA VAL A 9 -3.21 41.15 -32.62
C VAL A 9 -3.42 41.87 -31.30
N GLU A 10 -3.03 43.14 -31.26
CA GLU A 10 -3.35 44.05 -30.17
C GLU A 10 -4.87 44.28 -30.13
N ASN A 11 -5.46 44.23 -28.94
CA ASN A 11 -6.59 45.09 -28.65
C ASN A 11 -6.61 45.49 -27.17
N LYS A 12 -6.88 46.78 -26.94
CA LYS A 12 -6.74 47.52 -25.67
C LYS A 12 -8.00 47.46 -24.81
N GLU A 13 -7.76 47.60 -23.49
CA GLU A 13 -8.67 47.97 -22.37
C GLU A 13 -9.71 46.90 -21.96
N THR A 14 -9.98 46.61 -20.68
CA THR A 14 -9.97 47.45 -19.46
C THR A 14 -9.66 46.59 -18.22
N ILE A 15 -8.87 47.11 -17.28
CA ILE A 15 -8.46 46.45 -16.04
C ILE A 15 -9.64 46.37 -15.05
N LYS A 16 -10.05 45.16 -14.67
CA LYS A 16 -10.69 44.87 -13.38
C LYS A 16 -9.76 43.96 -12.61
N ASP A 17 -9.22 44.50 -11.52
CA ASP A 17 -8.29 43.84 -10.62
C ASP A 17 -9.02 42.70 -9.90
N VAL A 18 -8.80 41.47 -10.35
CA VAL A 18 -9.16 40.25 -9.62
C VAL A 18 -7.83 39.57 -9.33
N THR A 19 -7.47 39.50 -8.06
CA THR A 19 -6.27 38.81 -7.58
C THR A 19 -6.40 37.31 -7.85
N GLU A 20 -6.07 36.90 -9.07
CA GLU A 20 -5.90 35.50 -9.44
C GLU A 20 -4.54 35.02 -8.94
N ASN A 21 -4.54 34.08 -7.99
CA ASN A 21 -3.36 33.30 -7.65
C ASN A 21 -2.97 32.46 -8.87
N LYS A 22 -2.10 33.00 -9.73
CA LYS A 22 -1.63 32.36 -10.95
C LYS A 22 -0.65 31.23 -10.59
N VAL A 23 -1.18 30.02 -10.43
CA VAL A 23 -0.40 28.79 -10.20
C VAL A 23 0.45 28.51 -11.45
N LEU A 24 1.78 28.60 -11.30
CA LEU A 24 2.77 28.35 -12.37
C LEU A 24 3.05 26.85 -12.55
N THR A 25 2.03 26.01 -12.62
CA THR A 25 2.22 24.58 -12.97
C THR A 25 2.27 24.44 -14.49
N ASN A 26 3.41 23.96 -15.01
CA ASN A 26 3.54 23.50 -16.39
C ASN A 26 2.51 22.39 -16.63
N ARG A 27 1.38 22.71 -17.27
CA ARG A 27 0.35 21.73 -17.64
C ARG A 27 0.81 20.95 -18.87
N SER A 28 1.67 19.96 -18.65
CA SER A 28 1.88 18.87 -19.61
C SER A 28 0.84 17.78 -19.34
N CYS A 29 -0.09 17.63 -20.29
CA CYS A 29 -1.11 16.57 -20.38
C CYS A 29 -2.10 16.45 -19.19
N SER A 30 -3.31 15.98 -19.48
CA SER A 30 -4.29 15.63 -18.45
C SER A 30 -3.87 14.32 -17.78
N ASP A 31 -2.81 14.37 -16.99
CA ASP A 31 -2.30 13.18 -16.31
C ASP A 31 -3.04 13.04 -14.97
N GLU A 32 -3.98 12.10 -14.96
CA GLU A 32 -4.64 11.63 -13.74
C GLU A 32 -3.57 11.09 -12.77
N VAL A 33 -3.41 11.76 -11.63
CA VAL A 33 -2.48 11.33 -10.59
C VAL A 33 -3.10 10.18 -9.83
N HIS A 34 -2.42 9.04 -9.80
CA HIS A 34 -2.84 7.87 -9.05
C HIS A 34 -2.02 7.76 -7.78
N LEU A 35 -2.70 7.56 -6.64
CA LEU A 35 -2.06 7.27 -5.38
C LEU A 35 -1.87 5.77 -5.20
N GLN A 36 -0.95 5.38 -4.32
CA GLN A 36 -0.71 3.98 -4.02
C GLN A 36 -1.84 3.42 -3.15
N THR A 37 -2.79 2.75 -3.79
CA THR A 37 -3.94 2.12 -3.15
C THR A 37 -3.92 0.61 -3.33
N LEU A 38 -4.54 -0.10 -2.38
CA LEU A 38 -4.71 -1.56 -2.45
C LEU A 38 -5.99 -2.02 -1.75
N ILE A 39 -6.43 -3.22 -2.08
CA ILE A 39 -7.55 -3.86 -1.40
C ILE A 39 -7.01 -4.85 -0.36
N VAL A 40 -7.48 -4.71 0.87
CA VAL A 40 -7.07 -5.51 2.03
C VAL A 40 -8.28 -6.11 2.73
N GLY A 41 -8.07 -7.30 3.30
CA GLY A 41 -9.04 -7.89 4.21
C GLY A 41 -8.86 -7.33 5.61
N ILE A 42 -9.96 -6.85 6.21
CA ILE A 42 -10.04 -6.47 7.62
C ILE A 42 -10.95 -7.46 8.33
N SER A 43 -10.54 -7.91 9.51
CA SER A 43 -11.40 -8.71 10.38
C SER A 43 -11.32 -8.31 11.85
N GLY A 44 -12.46 -8.41 12.53
CA GLY A 44 -12.61 -8.17 13.97
C GLY A 44 -13.84 -8.88 14.52
N LYS A 45 -13.75 -9.42 15.74
CA LYS A 45 -14.84 -10.12 16.46
C LYS A 45 -15.66 -11.10 15.59
N GLY A 46 -14.99 -11.83 14.70
CA GLY A 46 -15.61 -12.83 13.82
C GLY A 46 -16.24 -12.30 12.53
N LEU A 47 -16.27 -10.98 12.32
CA LEU A 47 -16.67 -10.37 11.05
C LEU A 47 -15.44 -10.08 10.18
N LYS A 48 -15.60 -10.22 8.87
CA LYS A 48 -14.57 -9.93 7.86
C LYS A 48 -15.19 -9.12 6.74
N GLY A 49 -14.43 -8.20 6.17
CA GLY A 49 -14.77 -7.49 4.94
C GLY A 49 -13.52 -7.00 4.23
N TYR A 50 -13.70 -6.55 3.00
CA TYR A 50 -12.63 -5.95 2.21
C TYR A 50 -12.79 -4.44 2.15
N VAL A 51 -11.67 -3.73 2.24
CA VAL A 51 -11.64 -2.28 2.11
C VAL A 51 -10.56 -1.85 1.12
N ARG A 52 -10.79 -0.70 0.51
CA ARG A 52 -9.78 0.06 -0.21
C ARG A 52 -8.93 0.85 0.79
N ALA A 53 -7.61 0.67 0.69
CA ALA A 53 -6.63 1.28 1.57
C ALA A 53 -5.67 2.20 0.79
N LEU A 54 -5.31 3.33 1.39
CA LEU A 54 -4.31 4.27 0.91
C LEU A 54 -3.01 4.12 1.71
N PHE A 55 -1.88 4.02 1.02
CA PHE A 55 -0.56 4.11 1.64
C PHE A 55 -0.13 5.58 1.66
N ASP A 56 0.02 6.13 2.86
CA ASP A 56 0.44 7.51 3.04
C ASP A 56 1.45 7.61 4.18
N THR A 57 2.73 7.47 3.83
CA THR A 57 3.84 7.67 4.78
C THR A 57 3.99 9.11 5.24
N GLY A 58 3.29 10.06 4.61
CA GLY A 58 3.20 11.44 5.07
C GLY A 58 2.25 11.61 6.27
N SER A 59 1.34 10.66 6.47
CA SER A 59 0.50 10.62 7.66
C SER A 59 1.26 10.01 8.83
N GLN A 60 1.24 10.71 9.97
CA GLN A 60 1.85 10.21 11.21
C GLN A 60 1.09 9.03 11.81
N ASN A 61 -0.22 8.93 11.55
CA ASN A 61 -1.07 7.91 12.14
C ASN A 61 -1.84 7.11 11.07
N THR A 62 -2.21 5.89 11.45
CA THR A 62 -3.07 5.00 10.68
C THR A 62 -4.53 5.26 11.06
N TYR A 63 -5.40 5.34 10.06
CA TYR A 63 -6.81 5.67 10.23
C TYR A 63 -7.74 4.67 9.56
N ILE A 64 -8.88 4.37 10.19
CA ILE A 64 -9.97 3.58 9.63
C ILE A 64 -11.25 4.41 9.59
N SER A 65 -12.10 4.22 8.58
CA SER A 65 -13.37 4.94 8.53
C SER A 65 -14.29 4.50 9.68
N LYS A 66 -15.01 5.47 10.27
CA LYS A 66 -16.05 5.18 11.28
C LYS A 66 -17.12 4.21 10.75
N TYR A 67 -17.38 4.24 9.44
CA TYR A 67 -18.25 3.29 8.76
C TYR A 67 -17.69 1.87 8.84
N ALA A 68 -16.47 1.64 8.37
CA ALA A 68 -15.88 0.29 8.36
C ALA A 68 -15.72 -0.28 9.77
N ALA A 69 -15.28 0.54 10.74
CA ALA A 69 -15.17 0.13 12.12
C ALA A 69 -16.52 -0.35 12.71
N ARG A 70 -17.61 0.34 12.39
CA ARG A 70 -18.97 -0.02 12.81
C ARG A 70 -19.47 -1.29 12.12
N MET A 71 -19.31 -1.38 10.80
CA MET A 71 -19.78 -2.53 10.00
C MET A 71 -19.10 -3.83 10.43
N LEU A 72 -17.81 -3.77 10.77
CA LEU A 72 -17.02 -4.93 11.22
C LEU A 72 -17.03 -5.11 12.74
N LYS A 73 -17.81 -4.30 13.48
CA LYS A 73 -17.91 -4.33 14.95
C LYS A 73 -16.55 -4.40 15.64
N LEU A 74 -15.60 -3.59 15.18
CA LEU A 74 -14.23 -3.63 15.67
C LEU A 74 -14.16 -3.29 17.17
N GLU A 75 -13.15 -3.82 17.84
CA GLU A 75 -12.93 -3.54 19.26
C GLU A 75 -12.37 -2.13 19.43
N ASN A 76 -13.16 -1.25 20.06
CA ASN A 76 -12.68 0.04 20.55
C ASN A 76 -11.85 -0.19 21.82
N LEU A 77 -10.59 0.19 21.78
CA LEU A 77 -9.66 0.06 22.90
C LEU A 77 -9.72 1.26 23.84
N ARG A 78 -9.79 2.46 23.27
CA ARG A 78 -9.70 3.74 23.98
C ARG A 78 -10.08 4.90 23.07
N THR A 79 -10.42 6.04 23.67
CA THR A 79 -10.54 7.33 22.99
C THR A 79 -9.28 8.16 23.26
N GLU A 80 -8.69 8.72 22.22
CA GLU A 80 -7.48 9.55 22.26
C GLU A 80 -7.77 10.93 21.69
N LYS A 81 -7.22 11.97 22.32
CA LYS A 81 -7.23 13.33 21.77
C LYS A 81 -5.97 13.55 20.94
N ILE A 82 -6.12 13.70 19.63
CA ILE A 82 -5.01 13.86 18.69
C ILE A 82 -4.93 15.32 18.25
N LYS A 83 -3.70 15.85 18.23
CA LYS A 83 -3.40 17.15 17.66
C LYS A 83 -2.92 16.99 16.22
N HIS A 84 -3.63 17.61 15.29
CA HIS A 84 -3.32 17.64 13.86
C HIS A 84 -2.63 18.95 13.53
N GLY A 85 -1.39 18.88 13.04
CA GLY A 85 -0.69 20.02 12.48
C GLY A 85 -0.98 20.15 10.98
N LEU A 86 -1.49 21.30 10.56
CA LEU A 86 -1.80 21.62 9.17
C LEU A 86 -0.78 22.61 8.60
N PHE A 87 -0.76 22.73 7.27
CA PHE A 87 0.05 23.74 6.59
C PHE A 87 -0.28 25.15 7.09
N GLY A 88 0.75 26.00 7.15
CA GLY A 88 0.63 27.35 7.70
C GLY A 88 0.63 27.42 9.23
N GLY A 89 0.95 26.32 9.93
CA GLY A 89 1.10 26.30 11.39
C GLY A 89 -0.24 26.25 12.15
N VAL A 90 -1.32 25.88 11.47
CA VAL A 90 -2.63 25.71 12.10
C VAL A 90 -2.65 24.37 12.83
N GLU A 91 -3.05 24.38 14.11
CA GLU A 91 -3.28 23.16 14.88
C GLU A 91 -4.78 22.92 15.09
N MET A 92 -5.23 21.69 14.91
CA MET A 92 -6.57 21.23 15.28
C MET A 92 -6.48 20.11 16.30
N SER A 93 -7.47 19.96 17.18
CA SER A 93 -7.54 18.84 18.12
C SER A 93 -8.86 18.12 17.97
N GLU A 94 -8.82 16.81 17.78
CA GLU A 94 -10.01 15.96 17.63
C GLU A 94 -9.88 14.71 18.52
N ASN A 95 -11.02 14.23 19.03
CA ASN A 95 -11.09 12.97 19.74
C ASN A 95 -11.35 11.83 18.75
N HIS A 96 -10.52 10.82 18.80
CA HIS A 96 -10.59 9.64 17.95
C HIS A 96 -10.68 8.39 18.80
N ASN A 97 -11.46 7.43 18.36
CA ASN A 97 -11.43 6.09 18.94
C ASN A 97 -10.33 5.27 18.28
N ARG A 98 -9.55 4.56 19.09
CA ARG A 98 -8.54 3.61 18.62
C ARG A 98 -9.16 2.22 18.54
N TYR A 99 -9.12 1.62 17.36
CA TYR A 99 -9.62 0.27 17.10
C TYR A 99 -8.49 -0.70 16.84
N ARG A 100 -8.67 -1.95 17.26
CA ARG A 100 -7.78 -3.06 16.96
C ARG A 100 -8.44 -4.08 16.04
N PHE A 101 -7.72 -4.53 15.02
CA PHE A 101 -8.21 -5.49 14.04
C PHE A 101 -7.07 -6.23 13.34
N ASN A 102 -7.41 -7.33 12.67
CA ASN A 102 -6.48 -8.06 11.83
C ASN A 102 -6.56 -7.55 10.39
N LEU A 103 -5.42 -7.15 9.86
CA LEU A 103 -5.21 -6.80 8.46
C LEU A 103 -4.66 -8.02 7.72
N SER A 104 -5.11 -8.26 6.50
CA SER A 104 -4.70 -9.42 5.70
C SER A 104 -4.57 -9.11 4.22
N SER A 105 -3.67 -9.82 3.52
CA SER A 105 -3.68 -9.88 2.06
C SER A 105 -4.91 -10.63 1.57
N LEU A 106 -5.27 -10.42 0.30
CA LEU A 106 -6.42 -11.08 -0.33
C LEU A 106 -6.31 -12.61 -0.32
N ASP A 107 -5.09 -13.14 -0.51
CA ASP A 107 -4.79 -14.57 -0.44
C ASP A 107 -4.57 -15.08 0.99
N ASN A 108 -4.71 -14.21 2.00
CA ASN A 108 -4.51 -14.46 3.42
C ASN A 108 -3.10 -14.99 3.81
N LYS A 109 -2.12 -14.96 2.89
CA LYS A 109 -0.73 -15.36 3.20
C LYS A 109 -0.04 -14.37 4.13
N PHE A 110 -0.43 -13.11 4.04
CA PHE A 110 -0.03 -12.08 4.99
C PHE A 110 -1.20 -11.79 5.94
N ASN A 111 -0.91 -11.77 7.24
CA ASN A 111 -1.82 -11.27 8.25
C ASN A 111 -1.03 -10.62 9.40
N CYS A 112 -1.57 -9.54 9.95
CA CYS A 112 -1.05 -8.92 11.15
C CYS A 112 -2.15 -8.18 11.91
N GLN A 113 -2.03 -8.09 13.22
CA GLN A 113 -2.87 -7.22 14.03
C GLN A 113 -2.33 -5.80 14.02
N ILE A 114 -3.18 -4.81 13.77
CA ILE A 114 -2.83 -3.39 13.81
C ILE A 114 -3.84 -2.60 14.64
N GLU A 115 -3.48 -1.36 14.99
CA GLU A 115 -4.40 -0.39 15.57
C GLU A 115 -4.55 0.82 14.65
N ALA A 116 -5.75 1.38 14.58
CA ALA A 116 -6.04 2.58 13.79
C ALA A 116 -6.97 3.53 14.55
N LEU A 117 -6.80 4.83 14.35
CA LEU A 117 -7.74 5.86 14.80
C LEU A 117 -8.95 5.90 13.87
N ASP A 118 -10.14 6.20 14.39
CA ASP A 118 -11.28 6.43 13.50
C ASP A 118 -11.24 7.79 12.82
N GLN A 119 -11.76 7.84 11.61
CA GLN A 119 -11.99 9.09 10.89
C GLN A 119 -13.34 9.03 10.19
N THR A 120 -14.08 10.15 10.19
CA THR A 120 -15.38 10.20 9.50
C THR A 120 -15.20 9.97 8.00
N LYS A 121 -14.21 10.63 7.39
CA LYS A 121 -13.83 10.50 5.99
C LYS A 121 -12.31 10.56 5.86
N ILE A 122 -11.71 9.53 5.28
CA ILE A 122 -10.25 9.40 5.15
C ILE A 122 -9.71 10.44 4.16
N CYS A 123 -10.28 10.48 2.96
CA CYS A 123 -9.95 11.46 1.92
C CYS A 123 -11.14 11.67 0.98
N SER A 124 -11.02 12.59 0.02
CA SER A 124 -11.93 12.63 -1.13
C SER A 124 -11.82 11.35 -1.96
N SER A 125 -12.82 11.10 -2.82
CA SER A 125 -12.82 9.97 -3.74
C SER A 125 -11.51 9.90 -4.52
N LEU A 126 -10.91 8.72 -4.58
CA LEU A 126 -9.70 8.45 -5.34
C LEU A 126 -10.02 7.56 -6.54
N PRO A 127 -9.65 7.95 -7.77
CA PRO A 127 -9.93 7.15 -8.94
C PRO A 127 -9.20 5.80 -8.87
N MET A 128 -9.83 4.77 -9.44
CA MET A 128 -9.16 3.50 -9.74
C MET A 128 -8.39 3.63 -11.06
N ILE A 129 -7.29 2.88 -11.17
CA ILE A 129 -6.60 2.73 -12.46
C ILE A 129 -7.55 2.02 -13.43
N LYS A 130 -7.98 2.71 -14.48
CA LYS A 130 -8.88 2.16 -15.52
C LYS A 130 -8.16 1.76 -16.81
N ASN A 131 -6.88 2.12 -16.96
CA ASN A 131 -6.14 1.88 -18.19
C ASN A 131 -5.72 0.40 -18.33
N GLU A 132 -6.50 -0.38 -19.07
CA GLU A 132 -6.24 -1.82 -19.28
C GLU A 132 -4.86 -2.11 -19.88
N LYS A 133 -4.33 -1.26 -20.76
CA LYS A 133 -3.00 -1.48 -21.36
C LYS A 133 -1.91 -1.36 -20.30
N PHE A 134 -2.07 -0.39 -19.40
CA PHE A 134 -1.16 -0.20 -18.27
C PHE A 134 -1.26 -1.35 -17.26
N ILE A 135 -2.48 -1.81 -16.95
CA ILE A 135 -2.71 -2.97 -16.09
C ILE A 135 -2.03 -4.22 -16.67
N LYS A 136 -2.31 -4.55 -17.94
CA LYS A 136 -1.71 -5.70 -18.63
C LYS A 136 -0.18 -5.62 -18.69
N LEU A 137 0.37 -4.42 -18.87
CA LEU A 137 1.81 -4.20 -18.84
C LEU A 137 2.41 -4.51 -17.46
N LEU A 138 1.77 -4.06 -16.38
CA LEU A 138 2.20 -4.37 -15.02
C LEU A 138 2.09 -5.87 -14.73
N GLU A 139 0.99 -6.50 -15.11
CA GLU A 139 0.79 -7.95 -14.98
C GLU A 139 1.89 -8.73 -15.73
N SER A 140 2.23 -8.34 -16.96
CA SER A 140 3.32 -8.96 -17.74
C SER A 140 4.70 -8.87 -17.08
N ARG A 141 4.87 -7.91 -16.15
CA ARG A 141 6.09 -7.72 -15.35
C ARG A 141 6.01 -8.39 -13.99
N GLY A 142 4.97 -9.19 -13.74
CA GLY A 142 4.73 -9.86 -12.46
C GLY A 142 4.28 -8.93 -11.36
N ILE A 143 3.73 -7.75 -11.70
CA ILE A 143 3.17 -6.78 -10.75
C ILE A 143 1.64 -6.92 -10.80
N ASP A 144 1.06 -7.40 -9.72
CA ASP A 144 -0.39 -7.49 -9.56
C ASP A 144 -0.93 -6.24 -8.86
N ILE A 145 -1.99 -5.66 -9.40
CA ILE A 145 -2.68 -4.52 -8.80
C ILE A 145 -3.97 -5.06 -8.18
N SER A 146 -4.03 -5.11 -6.86
CA SER A 146 -5.25 -5.56 -6.17
C SER A 146 -6.43 -4.62 -6.44
N ASP A 147 -6.15 -3.33 -6.62
CA ASP A 147 -7.11 -2.23 -6.67
C ASP A 147 -7.66 -1.90 -8.06
N VAL A 148 -7.76 -2.91 -8.92
CA VAL A 148 -8.43 -2.83 -10.23
C VAL A 148 -9.44 -3.95 -10.45
N ARG A 149 -9.53 -4.88 -9.49
CA ARG A 149 -10.42 -6.05 -9.57
C ARG A 149 -11.51 -5.91 -8.52
N GLN A 150 -12.75 -6.14 -8.93
CA GLN A 150 -13.82 -6.37 -7.95
C GLN A 150 -13.49 -7.67 -7.22
N HIS A 151 -13.32 -7.59 -5.91
CA HIS A 151 -13.28 -8.75 -5.05
C HIS A 151 -14.71 -9.07 -4.63
N GLY A 152 -15.02 -10.36 -4.46
CA GLY A 152 -16.38 -10.86 -4.26
C GLY A 152 -17.09 -10.33 -3.01
N ASP A 153 -18.09 -11.09 -2.56
CA ASP A 153 -18.99 -10.70 -1.48
C ASP A 153 -18.25 -10.06 -0.26
N HIS A 154 -18.86 -9.01 0.30
CA HIS A 154 -18.41 -8.25 1.49
C HIS A 154 -17.36 -7.14 1.25
N CYS A 155 -17.40 -6.47 0.09
CA CYS A 155 -16.64 -5.25 -0.11
C CYS A 155 -17.39 -4.05 0.51
N LEU A 156 -16.74 -3.34 1.43
CA LEU A 156 -17.37 -2.20 2.12
C LEU A 156 -17.45 -0.92 1.26
N PHE A 157 -16.95 -0.97 0.04
CA PHE A 157 -16.91 0.12 -0.93
C PHE A 157 -17.72 -0.21 -2.20
N GLU A 158 -18.65 -1.16 -2.15
CA GLU A 158 -19.50 -1.53 -3.30
C GLU A 158 -20.38 -0.36 -3.76
N GLU A 159 -20.99 0.35 -2.82
CA GLU A 159 -21.84 1.52 -3.12
C GLU A 159 -21.02 2.72 -3.63
N ASN A 160 -19.75 2.81 -3.22
CA ASN A 160 -18.84 3.89 -3.60
C ASN A 160 -17.41 3.37 -3.84
N PRO A 161 -17.11 2.85 -5.05
CA PRO A 161 -15.83 2.19 -5.34
C PRO A 161 -14.59 3.08 -5.20
N GLU A 162 -14.79 4.40 -5.24
CA GLU A 162 -13.71 5.39 -5.11
C GLU A 162 -13.40 5.75 -3.66
N GLU A 163 -14.14 5.18 -2.70
CA GLU A 163 -13.99 5.49 -1.29
C GLU A 163 -12.85 4.70 -0.63
N ILE A 164 -12.03 5.42 0.15
CA ILE A 164 -11.00 4.83 0.99
C ILE A 164 -11.55 4.69 2.41
N HIS A 165 -11.39 3.49 2.97
CA HIS A 165 -11.78 3.22 4.36
C HIS A 165 -10.61 2.91 5.29
N LEU A 166 -9.38 2.81 4.76
CA LEU A 166 -8.16 2.64 5.54
C LEU A 166 -7.05 3.54 5.00
N LEU A 167 -6.39 4.29 5.86
CA LEU A 167 -5.12 4.95 5.57
C LEU A 167 -4.04 4.30 6.42
N LEU A 168 -2.98 3.81 5.78
CA LEU A 168 -1.81 3.26 6.45
C LEU A 168 -0.74 4.36 6.53
N GLY A 169 -0.53 4.84 7.76
CA GLY A 169 0.43 5.88 8.10
C GLY A 169 1.82 5.32 8.38
N ALA A 170 2.71 6.18 8.88
CA ALA A 170 4.07 5.82 9.28
C ALA A 170 4.15 5.14 10.67
N ASP A 171 3.11 5.23 11.49
CA ASP A 171 3.00 4.56 12.81
C ASP A 171 2.81 3.05 12.71
N THR A 172 2.10 2.61 11.68
CA THR A 172 2.18 1.25 11.23
C THR A 172 3.45 1.15 10.39
N ALA A 173 4.20 0.06 10.51
CA ALA A 173 5.33 -0.18 9.63
C ALA A 173 4.79 -0.48 8.21
N ALA A 174 4.17 0.51 7.55
CA ALA A 174 3.72 0.44 6.17
C ALA A 174 4.87 0.03 5.24
N GLY A 175 6.10 0.41 5.60
CA GLY A 175 7.33 -0.11 5.00
C GLY A 175 7.50 -1.62 5.14
N ASP A 176 7.25 -2.21 6.32
CA ASP A 176 7.29 -3.66 6.53
C ASP A 176 6.13 -4.37 5.83
N LEU A 177 4.95 -3.73 5.74
CA LEU A 177 3.79 -4.28 5.05
C LEU A 177 4.05 -4.41 3.55
N LEU A 178 4.64 -3.37 2.95
CA LEU A 178 5.05 -3.35 1.54
C LEU A 178 6.24 -4.29 1.29
N HIS A 179 7.26 -4.31 2.17
CA HIS A 179 8.41 -5.20 2.03
C HIS A 179 8.01 -6.68 2.11
N LYS A 180 7.11 -7.05 3.03
CA LYS A 180 6.66 -8.44 3.21
C LYS A 180 5.80 -8.95 2.05
N GLN A 181 5.06 -8.08 1.35
CA GLN A 181 4.37 -8.43 0.11
C GLN A 181 5.31 -8.49 -1.10
N ALA A 182 6.21 -7.52 -1.26
CA ALA A 182 7.11 -7.44 -2.42
C ALA A 182 8.21 -8.52 -2.45
N PHE A 183 8.65 -9.03 -1.29
CA PHE A 183 9.67 -10.10 -1.21
C PHE A 183 9.11 -11.52 -1.26
N GLN A 184 7.79 -11.71 -1.30
CA GLN A 184 7.21 -12.98 -1.79
C GLN A 184 7.25 -13.03 -3.33
N ARG A 185 8.39 -12.70 -3.95
CA ARG A 185 8.66 -13.22 -5.29
C ARG A 185 8.60 -14.73 -5.15
N GLN A 186 7.78 -15.37 -5.99
CA GLN A 186 7.74 -16.82 -6.13
C GLN A 186 9.20 -17.31 -6.07
N SER A 187 9.54 -18.08 -5.05
CA SER A 187 10.74 -18.90 -5.13
C SER A 187 10.54 -19.71 -6.38
N ALA A 188 11.27 -19.39 -7.45
CA ALA A 188 11.30 -20.23 -8.62
C ALA A 188 11.63 -21.63 -8.09
N SER A 189 10.73 -22.58 -8.32
CA SER A 189 11.02 -23.98 -8.04
C SER A 189 12.40 -24.26 -8.63
N PRO A 190 13.34 -24.87 -7.89
CA PRO A 190 14.61 -25.25 -8.47
C PRO A 190 14.29 -26.06 -9.71
N ILE A 191 14.70 -25.57 -10.89
CA ILE A 191 14.67 -26.38 -12.09
C ILE A 191 15.53 -27.58 -11.73
N ALA A 192 14.89 -28.74 -11.59
CA ALA A 192 15.59 -29.99 -11.39
C ALA A 192 16.55 -30.15 -12.58
N GLY A 193 17.84 -29.90 -12.34
CA GLY A 193 18.87 -30.28 -13.28
C GLY A 193 18.78 -31.79 -13.49
N PRO A 194 19.15 -32.30 -14.67
CA PRO A 194 19.05 -33.72 -14.96
C PRO A 194 19.81 -34.52 -13.90
N GLU A 195 19.14 -35.53 -13.34
CA GLU A 195 19.73 -36.44 -12.37
C GLU A 195 21.04 -36.99 -12.91
N ARG A 196 22.12 -36.75 -12.16
CA ARG A 196 23.43 -37.33 -12.46
C ARG A 196 23.38 -38.79 -12.04
N PRO A 197 23.74 -39.76 -12.91
CA PRO A 197 23.62 -41.16 -12.59
C PRO A 197 24.51 -41.52 -11.39
N SER A 198 23.94 -42.31 -10.48
CA SER A 198 24.58 -42.88 -9.30
C SER A 198 25.80 -43.71 -9.70
N GLN A 199 26.97 -43.36 -9.14
CA GLN A 199 28.10 -44.27 -9.06
C GLN A 199 28.46 -44.44 -7.59
N ASP A 200 28.04 -45.57 -7.03
CA ASP A 200 28.64 -46.12 -5.83
C ASP A 200 30.01 -46.71 -6.17
N ALA A 201 31.07 -46.25 -5.49
CA ALA A 201 32.19 -47.09 -5.09
C ALA A 201 33.07 -46.36 -4.06
N ALA A 202 33.08 -46.92 -2.85
CA ALA A 202 34.05 -46.82 -1.76
C ALA A 202 35.29 -45.93 -1.92
N SER A 203 35.61 -45.13 -0.88
CA SER A 203 36.85 -45.24 -0.08
C SER A 203 37.07 -44.06 0.90
N ALA A 204 37.17 -44.39 2.19
CA ALA A 204 37.97 -43.78 3.27
C ALA A 204 38.18 -42.24 3.38
N SER A 205 37.52 -41.66 4.40
CA SER A 205 38.03 -40.76 5.47
C SER A 205 39.23 -39.81 5.24
N SER A 206 38.98 -38.50 5.33
CA SER A 206 39.52 -37.63 6.41
C SER A 206 39.12 -36.16 6.19
N TYR A 207 38.62 -35.51 7.25
CA TYR A 207 38.45 -34.05 7.30
C TYR A 207 39.60 -33.43 8.11
N VAL A 208 40.31 -32.48 7.50
CA VAL A 208 41.33 -31.65 8.14
C VAL A 208 40.66 -30.38 8.66
N THR A 209 40.63 -30.18 9.98
CA THR A 209 40.28 -28.89 10.59
C THR A 209 41.52 -28.05 10.86
N ARG A 210 41.32 -26.73 10.87
CA ARG A 210 42.32 -25.64 10.76
C ARG A 210 43.32 -25.51 11.94
N THR A 211 43.49 -26.54 12.76
CA THR A 211 44.43 -26.54 13.89
C THR A 211 45.04 -27.92 14.17
N GLY A 212 45.44 -28.67 13.12
CA GLY A 212 46.53 -29.66 13.17
C GLY A 212 46.58 -30.72 14.29
N ARG A 213 45.48 -31.08 14.96
CA ARG A 213 45.43 -32.18 15.96
C ARG A 213 44.29 -33.15 15.65
N VAL A 214 44.63 -34.43 15.52
CA VAL A 214 43.69 -35.54 15.30
C VAL A 214 43.23 -36.06 16.67
N ILE A 215 41.92 -36.07 16.91
CA ILE A 215 41.27 -36.63 18.10
C ILE A 215 40.43 -37.83 17.64
N LYS A 216 40.60 -39.01 18.23
CA LYS A 216 39.76 -40.20 17.96
C LYS A 216 38.41 -40.07 18.68
N PRO A 217 37.30 -40.54 18.09
CA PRO A 217 35.99 -40.54 18.76
C PRO A 217 35.94 -41.58 19.90
N PRO A 218 35.27 -41.27 21.04
CA PRO A 218 34.97 -42.25 22.08
C PRO A 218 33.81 -43.17 21.69
N GLN A 219 33.78 -44.37 22.29
CA GLN A 219 32.80 -45.45 22.08
C GLN A 219 31.39 -45.10 22.59
#